data_AF-A0A6B2J9V5-F1
#
_entry.id   AF-A0A6B2J9V5-F1
#
_cell.length_a   1.000
_cell.length_b   1.000
_cell.length_c   1.000
_cell.angle_alpha   90.00
_cell.angle_beta   90.00
_cell.angle_gamma   90.00
#
_symmetry.space_group_name_H-M   'P 1'
#
loop_
_entity.id
_entity.type
_entity.pdbx_description
1 polymer ?
#
loop_
_entity_poly.entity_id
_entity_poly.type
_entity_poly.pdbx_seq_one_letter_code
_entity_poly.pdbx_strand_id
1 'polypeptide(L)' 'MKVEVTIDKHKKLPDGAIPALEQELLRRLSQSYDDCKLTIRRTSNDGLIVLGGADGDKKRVEQILQETWESADDWFY' A
#
# COMPACT_ATOMS: atom_id res chain seq x y z
N MET A 1 -1.55 -12.97 5.11
CA MET A 1 -1.73 -11.67 5.83
C MET A 1 -2.65 -10.77 5.02
N LYS A 2 -3.42 -9.86 5.63
CA LYS A 2 -4.24 -8.89 4.88
C LYS A 2 -3.84 -7.46 5.20
N VAL A 3 -3.60 -6.67 4.16
CA VAL A 3 -3.23 -5.26 4.24
C VAL A 3 -4.33 -4.42 3.59
N GLU A 4 -4.86 -3.45 4.31
CA GLU A 4 -5.81 -2.48 3.78
C GLU A 4 -5.21 -1.08 3.88
N VAL A 5 -5.13 -0.40 2.74
CA VAL A 5 -4.68 0.99 2.64
C VAL A 5 -5.89 1.86 2.35
N THR A 6 -6.11 2.89 3.15
CA THR A 6 -7.09 3.93 2.86
C THR A 6 -6.38 5.21 2.48
N ILE A 7 -6.84 5.85 1.41
CA ILE A 7 -6.31 7.13 0.95
C ILE A 7 -7.44 8.15 1.01
N ASP A 8 -7.15 9.33 1.55
CA ASP A 8 -8.12 10.42 1.60
C ASP A 8 -8.61 10.78 0.18
N LYS A 9 -9.92 10.70 -0.02
CA LYS A 9 -10.64 11.01 -1.25
C LYS A 9 -10.49 12.46 -1.71
N HIS A 10 -10.09 13.36 -0.82
CA HIS A 10 -9.86 14.77 -1.10
C HIS A 10 -8.46 15.01 -1.69
N LYS A 11 -7.51 14.09 -1.50
CA LYS A 11 -6.20 14.18 -2.16
C LYS A 11 -6.34 13.97 -3.65
N LYS A 12 -5.85 14.92 -4.44
CA LYS A 12 -5.77 14.77 -5.90
C LYS A 12 -4.65 13.81 -6.23
N LEU A 13 -5.00 12.70 -6.88
CA LEU A 13 -4.06 11.74 -7.43
C LEU A 13 -4.20 11.75 -8.95
N PRO A 14 -3.10 11.53 -9.70
CA PRO A 14 -3.17 11.36 -11.14
C PRO A 14 -4.00 10.13 -11.52
N ASP A 15 -4.53 10.14 -12.75
CA ASP A 15 -5.28 9.01 -13.28
C ASP A 15 -4.38 7.76 -13.31
N GLY A 16 -4.94 6.62 -12.91
CA GLY A 16 -4.19 5.37 -12.82
C GLY A 16 -3.30 5.23 -11.58
N ALA A 17 -3.18 6.23 -10.70
CA ALA A 17 -2.34 6.14 -9.51
C ALA A 17 -2.75 4.99 -8.56
N ILE A 18 -4.05 4.79 -8.36
CA ILE A 18 -4.56 3.73 -7.48
C ILE A 18 -4.21 2.32 -7.99
N PRO A 19 -4.55 1.94 -9.25
CA PRO A 19 -4.19 0.62 -9.75
C PRO A 19 -2.66 0.43 -9.85
N ALA A 20 -1.90 1.45 -10.22
CA ALA A 20 -0.44 1.36 -10.26
C ALA A 20 0.17 1.15 -8.86
N LEU A 21 -0.32 1.89 -7.87
CA LEU A 21 0.09 1.73 -6.47
C LEU A 21 -0.28 0.34 -5.94
N GLU A 22 -1.47 -0.16 -6.28
CA GLU A 22 -1.90 -1.50 -5.88
C GLU A 22 -0.97 -2.57 -6.45
N GLN A 23 -0.59 -2.47 -7.73
CA GLN A 23 0.33 -3.41 -8.36
C GLN A 23 1.72 -3.37 -7.73
N GLU A 24 2.32 -2.18 -7.58
CA GLU A 24 3.68 -2.08 -7.06
C GLU A 24 3.76 -2.45 -5.57
N LEU A 25 2.80 -1.98 -4.76
CA LEU A 25 2.76 -2.31 -3.34
C LEU A 25 2.54 -3.81 -3.12
N LEU A 26 1.65 -4.44 -3.91
CA LEU A 26 1.46 -5.89 -3.85
C LEU A 26 2.75 -6.63 -4.23
N ARG A 27 3.46 -6.18 -5.27
CA ARG A 27 4.75 -6.76 -5.69
C ARG A 27 5.76 -6.70 -4.55
N ARG A 28 5.95 -5.57 -3.90
CA ARG A 28 6.90 -5.43 -2.77
C ARG A 28 6.49 -6.22 -1.53
N LEU A 29 5.19 -6.23 -1.21
CA LEU A 29 4.67 -7.06 -0.11
C LEU A 29 4.91 -8.55 -0.37
N SER A 30 4.71 -9.01 -1.61
CA SER A 30 4.91 -10.42 -1.98
C SER A 30 6.36 -10.90 -1.83
N GLN A 31 7.34 -9.99 -1.83
CA GLN A 31 8.75 -10.32 -1.59
C GLN A 31 9.05 -10.61 -0.12
N SER A 32 8.24 -10.08 0.80
CA SER A 32 8.41 -10.25 2.25
C SER A 32 7.38 -11.20 2.87
N TYR A 33 6.24 -11.40 2.20
CA TYR A 33 5.09 -12.11 2.75
C TYR A 33 4.45 -13.03 1.71
N ASP A 34 4.43 -14.32 1.99
CA ASP A 34 3.62 -15.28 1.23
C ASP A 34 2.12 -15.06 1.47
N ASP A 35 1.32 -15.14 0.39
CA ASP A 35 -0.15 -14.99 0.40
C ASP A 35 -0.65 -13.72 1.13
N CYS A 36 -0.07 -12.58 0.75
CA CYS A 36 -0.55 -11.27 1.19
C CYS A 36 -1.70 -10.77 0.31
N LYS A 37 -2.82 -10.39 0.94
CA LYS A 37 -3.95 -9.76 0.26
C LYS A 37 -3.92 -8.25 0.50
N LEU A 38 -3.75 -7.48 -0.57
CA LEU A 38 -3.81 -6.02 -0.54
C LEU A 38 -5.21 -5.54 -0.94
N THR A 39 -5.67 -4.45 -0.33
CA THR A 39 -6.86 -3.72 -0.77
C THR A 39 -6.64 -2.23 -0.59
N ILE A 40 -6.80 -1.43 -1.64
CA ILE A 40 -6.71 0.03 -1.58
C ILE A 40 -8.11 0.63 -1.73
N ARG A 41 -8.49 1.53 -0.81
CA ARG A 41 -9.80 2.21 -0.84
C ARG A 41 -9.65 3.71 -0.67
N ARG A 42 -10.57 4.47 -1.27
CA ARG A 42 -10.69 5.92 -1.07
C ARG A 42 -11.70 6.18 0.04
N THR A 43 -11.29 6.83 1.12
CA THR A 43 -12.15 7.16 2.27
C THR A 43 -11.98 8.63 2.65
N SER A 44 -12.53 9.09 3.77
CA SER A 44 -12.32 10.48 4.23
C SER A 44 -10.91 10.74 4.78
N ASN A 45 -10.16 9.70 5.17
CA ASN A 45 -8.88 9.83 5.86
C ASN A 45 -7.87 8.79 5.35
N ASP A 46 -6.58 9.13 5.38
CA ASP A 46 -5.54 8.13 5.13
C ASP A 46 -5.42 7.14 6.30
N GLY A 47 -4.99 5.93 5.99
CA GLY A 47 -4.82 4.89 6.98
C GLY A 47 -4.21 3.61 6.42
N LEU A 48 -3.67 2.80 7.34
CA LEU A 48 -3.14 1.48 7.06
C LEU A 48 -3.61 0.52 8.15
N ILE A 49 -4.17 -0.60 7.72
CA ILE A 49 -4.61 -1.69 8.59
C ILE A 49 -3.90 -2.97 8.14
N VAL A 50 -3.27 -3.66 9.08
CA VAL A 50 -2.67 -4.98 8.86
C VAL A 50 -3.38 -5.98 9.75
N LEU A 51 -3.97 -7.02 9.14
CA LEU A 51 -4.72 -8.08 9.81
C LEU A 51 -4.01 -9.42 9.63
N GLY A 52 -3.89 -10.18 10.72
CA GLY A 52 -3.25 -11.50 10.71
C GLY A 52 -1.75 -11.46 10.42
N GLY A 53 -1.08 -10.35 10.74
CA GLY A 53 0.39 -10.24 10.79
C GLY A 53 0.91 -10.47 12.21
N ALA A 54 2.20 -10.79 12.33
CA ALA A 54 2.92 -10.89 13.58
C ALA A 54 3.24 -9.50 14.17
N ASP A 55 3.75 -9.48 15.41
CA ASP A 55 4.23 -8.25 16.02
C ASP A 55 5.37 -7.66 15.18
N GLY A 56 5.29 -6.36 14.88
CA GLY A 56 6.22 -5.66 13.99
C GLY A 56 5.86 -5.66 12.49
N ASP A 57 4.98 -6.54 12.01
CA ASP A 57 4.59 -6.57 10.58
C ASP A 57 3.94 -5.26 10.14
N LYS A 58 3.12 -4.65 11.01
CA LYS A 58 2.55 -3.34 10.73
C LYS A 58 3.64 -2.32 10.40
N LYS A 59 4.71 -2.27 11.20
CA LYS A 59 5.83 -1.33 11.00
C LYS A 59 6.59 -1.63 9.70
N ARG A 60 6.78 -2.91 9.37
CA ARG A 60 7.41 -3.32 8.11
C ARG A 60 6.56 -2.93 6.90
N VAL A 61 5.25 -3.14 6.97
CA VAL A 61 4.31 -2.74 5.91
C VAL A 61 4.24 -1.22 5.77
N GLU A 62 4.29 -0.45 6.87
CA GLU A 62 4.40 1.01 6.84
C GLU A 62 5.66 1.46 6.11
N GLN A 63 6.81 0.84 6.38
CA GLN A 63 8.06 1.11 5.68
C GLN A 63 7.96 0.81 4.19
N ILE A 64 7.44 -0.36 3.82
CA ILE A 64 7.27 -0.73 2.40
C ILE A 64 6.35 0.26 1.68
N LEU A 65 5.25 0.67 2.33
CA LEU A 65 4.32 1.67 1.78
C LEU A 65 5.02 3.02 1.56
N GLN A 66 5.81 3.46 2.53
CA GLN A 66 6.58 4.70 2.42
C GLN A 66 7.62 4.62 1.29
N GLU A 67 8.43 3.57 1.26
CA GLU A 67 9.44 3.34 0.21
C GLU A 67 8.78 3.29 -1.17
N THR A 68 7.57 2.74 -1.28
CA THR A 68 6.81 2.70 -2.55
C THR A 68 6.42 4.10 -2.98
N TRP A 69 5.90 4.92 -2.06
CA TRP A 69 5.55 6.32 -2.36
C TRP A 69 6.77 7.18 -2.71
N GLU A 70 7.90 6.99 -2.02
CA GLU A 70 9.13 7.76 -2.25
C GLU A 70 9.82 7.42 -3.57
N SER A 71 9.54 6.25 -4.14
CA SER A 71 10.07 5.80 -5.44
C SER A 71 9.03 5.83 -6.56
N ALA A 72 7.98 6.66 -6.44
CA ALA A 72 6.91 6.77 -7.45
C ALA A 72 7.44 7.03 -8.86
N ASP A 73 8.50 7.83 -9.01
CA ASP A 73 9.13 8.13 -10.30
C ASP A 73 9.75 6.89 -11.00
N ASP A 74 9.96 5.78 -10.28
CA ASP A 74 10.55 4.54 -10.82
C ASP A 74 9.49 3.54 -11.32
N TRP A 75 8.24 3.66 -10.89
CA TRP A 75 7.19 2.68 -11.20
C TRP A 75 5.88 3.27 -11.74
N PHE A 76 5.69 4.59 -11.65
CA PHE A 76 4.49 5.27 -12.13
C PHE A 76 4.78 6.05 -13.43
N TYR A 77 4.43 5.45 -14.57
CA TYR A 77 4.61 6.01 -15.93
C TYR A 77 3.32 6.01 -16.75
#